data_AF-A0A7W0RMM3-F1
#
_entry.id   AF-A0A7W0RMM3-F1
#
_cell.length_a   1.000
_cell.length_b   1.000
_cell.length_c   1.000
_cell.angle_alpha   90.00
_cell.angle_beta   90.00
_cell.angle_gamma   90.00
#
_symmetry.space_group_name_H-M   'P 1'
#
loop_
_entity.id
_entity.type
_entity.pdbx_description
1 polymer ?
#
loop_
_entity_poly.entity_id
_entity_poly.type
_entity_poly.pdbx_seq_one_letter_code
_entity_poly.pdbx_strand_id
1 'polypeptide(L)'
;MNRLFRVLHRWKCTTLPQKLAVDALRHVGDDAPRRAGLFLWHIEPYLRGVAAPETQFRDATNHVFYPVDNWGGAPRLARKWYWRTVESLQTRDWNEATYNAGVLARYVTFAFLPLRTGHDETAIALRAPLEWCAGRNYDTSLATAEANATVVIPTGDDWLERLVMSGAEAAHCHLKACRDRFDFDMAIKNPRLLDESLRSALNELNTRAAATVGAILSRAIEESGGELPRYPLGSAGLFSLPALPLFWLTRTRTRASEKAPIRAMHREWKATGKVDATLPDDARAVRDAYELEVLKKSPRKIEPLKQEPQPSLARQIEGVPPKPKPSPPLPGSPSPPLTVRSPLAALPSMAAKLISRLESIGVTTIGHLLDANAEDLAACLHPDATAADVAGWQDEARLCCEISSLSPAEAQLLAACGVTGSEDLAALSPVELWELVIPVAESPDGRRVLRGQPAPGLDAVTQWIDAAKKAA
;
A
#
# COMPACT_ATOMS: atom_id res chain seq x y z
N MET A 1 -3.13 -19.49 9.72
CA MET A 1 -2.83 -18.15 10.27
C MET A 1 -4.11 -17.55 10.87
N ASN A 2 -4.03 -16.76 11.95
CA ASN A 2 -5.21 -16.29 12.73
C ASN A 2 -5.95 -15.10 12.07
N ARG A 3 -7.22 -14.85 12.42
CA ARG A 3 -8.07 -13.71 11.99
C ARG A 3 -7.37 -12.35 12.11
N LEU A 4 -6.66 -12.12 13.21
CA LEU A 4 -5.90 -10.88 13.44
C LEU A 4 -4.88 -10.61 12.32
N PHE A 5 -4.20 -11.64 11.82
CA PHE A 5 -3.27 -11.50 10.70
C PHE A 5 -4.00 -10.96 9.47
N ARG A 6 -5.13 -11.57 9.08
CA ARG A 6 -5.86 -11.18 7.86
C ARG A 6 -6.35 -9.75 7.94
N VAL A 7 -6.88 -9.37 9.10
CA VAL A 7 -7.28 -7.99 9.39
C VAL A 7 -6.04 -7.08 9.26
N LEU A 8 -5.01 -7.24 10.11
CA LEU A 8 -3.87 -6.33 10.09
C LEU A 8 -3.16 -6.27 8.72
N HIS A 9 -2.99 -7.39 8.04
CA HIS A 9 -2.43 -7.42 6.68
C HIS A 9 -3.27 -6.55 5.72
N ARG A 10 -4.59 -6.78 5.67
CA ARG A 10 -5.49 -6.06 4.76
C ARG A 10 -5.60 -4.57 5.08
N TRP A 11 -5.55 -4.23 6.37
CA TRP A 11 -5.88 -2.89 6.87
C TRP A 11 -4.67 -1.99 7.08
N LYS A 12 -3.53 -2.57 7.50
CA LYS A 12 -2.31 -1.83 7.84
C LYS A 12 -1.26 -1.83 6.75
N CYS A 13 -1.28 -2.82 5.86
CA CYS A 13 -0.26 -2.95 4.83
C CYS A 13 -0.78 -2.37 3.52
N THR A 14 -0.46 -1.11 3.26
CA THR A 14 -0.87 -0.42 2.02
C THR A 14 0.20 -0.50 0.93
N THR A 15 1.47 -0.60 1.33
CA THR A 15 2.63 -0.68 0.43
C THR A 15 3.13 -2.11 0.28
N LEU A 16 3.84 -2.40 -0.82
CA LEU A 16 4.47 -3.71 -1.05
C LEU A 16 5.40 -4.12 0.12
N PRO A 17 6.31 -3.27 0.63
CA PRO A 17 7.20 -3.69 1.71
C PRO A 17 6.47 -4.05 3.00
N GLN A 18 5.39 -3.34 3.34
CA GLN A 18 4.58 -3.67 4.52
C GLN A 18 3.89 -5.03 4.36
N LYS A 19 3.34 -5.30 3.17
CA LYS A 19 2.70 -6.58 2.85
C LYS A 19 3.71 -7.73 2.95
N LEU A 20 4.87 -7.59 2.31
CA LEU A 20 5.97 -8.56 2.40
C LEU A 20 6.42 -8.81 3.84
N ALA A 21 6.61 -7.75 4.63
CA ALA A 21 7.07 -7.85 6.00
C ALA A 21 6.05 -8.56 6.90
N VAL A 22 4.75 -8.30 6.73
CA VAL A 22 3.71 -9.00 7.50
C VAL A 22 3.54 -10.42 7.01
N ASP A 23 3.59 -10.67 5.70
CA ASP A 23 3.50 -12.03 5.16
C ASP A 23 4.69 -12.92 5.55
N ALA A 24 5.88 -12.33 5.72
CA ALA A 24 7.04 -13.02 6.27
C ALA A 24 6.78 -13.64 7.66
N LEU A 25 5.85 -13.09 8.45
CA LEU A 25 5.46 -13.63 9.76
C LEU A 25 4.78 -15.00 9.65
N ARG A 26 4.38 -15.42 8.45
CA ARG A 26 3.88 -16.78 8.21
C ARG A 26 5.01 -17.83 8.21
N HIS A 27 6.25 -17.37 8.03
CA HIS A 27 7.43 -18.21 7.80
C HIS A 27 8.44 -18.14 8.96
N VAL A 28 8.05 -17.63 10.14
CA VAL A 28 8.95 -17.50 11.31
C VAL A 28 9.13 -18.82 12.09
N GLY A 29 9.25 -19.95 11.38
CA GLY A 29 9.52 -21.28 11.93
C GLY A 29 8.29 -22.03 12.47
N ASP A 30 8.55 -23.15 13.17
CA ASP A 30 7.53 -24.18 13.50
C ASP A 30 6.43 -23.70 14.46
N ASP A 31 6.71 -22.71 15.31
CA ASP A 31 5.71 -22.04 16.17
C ASP A 31 5.35 -20.65 15.62
N ALA A 32 5.11 -20.58 14.31
CA ALA A 32 4.75 -19.34 13.61
C ALA A 32 3.60 -18.58 14.28
N PRO A 33 2.48 -19.20 14.74
CA PRO A 33 1.41 -18.47 15.40
C PRO A 33 1.86 -17.70 16.66
N ARG A 34 2.68 -18.31 17.52
CA ARG A 34 3.19 -17.65 18.73
C ARG A 34 4.19 -16.56 18.39
N ARG A 35 5.17 -16.87 17.53
CA ARG A 35 6.24 -15.95 17.13
C ARG A 35 5.69 -14.74 16.37
N ALA A 36 4.76 -14.96 15.44
CA ALA A 36 4.04 -13.88 14.75
C ALA A 36 3.23 -13.02 15.72
N GLY A 37 2.73 -13.59 16.82
CA GLY A 37 1.96 -12.87 17.83
C GLY A 37 2.67 -11.64 18.40
N LEU A 38 3.99 -11.70 18.58
CA LEU A 38 4.79 -10.56 19.01
C LEU A 38 4.67 -9.38 18.03
N PHE A 39 4.93 -9.64 16.75
CA PHE A 39 4.92 -8.60 15.71
C PHE A 39 3.52 -8.09 15.39
N LEU A 40 2.51 -8.98 15.41
CA LEU A 40 1.11 -8.59 15.20
C LEU A 40 0.57 -7.74 16.35
N TRP A 41 1.01 -8.01 17.59
CA TRP A 41 0.64 -7.18 18.73
C TRP A 41 1.29 -5.80 18.67
N HIS A 42 2.58 -5.75 18.29
CA HIS A 42 3.34 -4.49 18.10
C HIS A 42 3.43 -4.08 16.62
N ILE A 43 2.30 -4.16 15.92
CA ILE A 43 2.25 -3.93 14.47
C ILE A 43 2.66 -2.50 14.10
N GLU A 44 2.38 -1.51 14.95
CA GLU A 44 2.72 -0.10 14.70
C GLU A 44 4.24 0.15 14.70
N PRO A 45 5.01 -0.23 15.74
CA PRO A 45 6.47 -0.25 15.65
C PRO A 45 7.00 -1.03 14.45
N TYR A 46 6.47 -2.23 14.19
CA TYR A 46 6.92 -3.07 13.08
C TYR A 46 6.80 -2.36 11.72
N LEU A 47 5.61 -1.83 11.40
CA LEU A 47 5.38 -1.15 10.12
C LEU A 47 6.07 0.21 10.03
N ARG A 48 6.26 0.92 11.15
CA ARG A 48 7.12 2.11 11.18
C ARG A 48 8.58 1.76 10.86
N GLY A 49 9.06 0.62 11.36
CA GLY A 49 10.38 0.10 11.02
C GLY A 49 10.52 -0.19 9.54
N VAL A 50 9.52 -0.85 8.95
CA VAL A 50 9.49 -1.13 7.49
C VAL A 50 9.59 0.14 6.65
N ALA A 51 8.92 1.22 7.06
CA ALA A 51 8.94 2.49 6.34
C ALA A 51 10.20 3.35 6.61
N ALA A 52 10.93 3.11 7.70
CA ALA A 52 12.00 4.01 8.16
C ALA A 52 13.15 4.20 7.17
N PRO A 53 13.64 3.17 6.43
CA PRO A 53 14.70 3.36 5.43
C PRO A 53 14.37 4.42 4.39
N GLU A 54 13.13 4.47 3.92
CA GLU A 54 12.71 5.39 2.84
C GLU A 54 12.18 6.73 3.36
N THR A 55 11.77 6.81 4.64
CA THR A 55 11.12 8.02 5.20
C THR A 55 11.99 8.80 6.19
N GLN A 56 12.98 8.15 6.81
CA GLN A 56 13.77 8.72 7.90
C GLN A 56 15.27 8.64 7.62
N PHE A 57 15.73 7.56 7.00
CA PHE A 57 17.15 7.34 6.79
C PHE A 57 17.62 8.00 5.50
N ARG A 58 18.70 8.78 5.59
CA ARG A 58 19.31 9.49 4.45
C ARG A 58 20.43 8.64 3.85
N ASP A 59 20.10 7.42 3.45
CA ASP A 59 21.08 6.38 3.15
C ASP A 59 20.75 5.55 1.89
N ALA A 60 20.22 6.22 0.87
CA ALA A 60 19.66 5.61 -0.33
C ALA A 60 20.56 4.56 -1.03
N THR A 61 21.89 4.69 -0.98
CA THR A 61 22.82 3.69 -1.53
C THR A 61 22.75 2.33 -0.83
N ASN A 62 22.18 2.27 0.37
CA ASN A 62 21.91 1.04 1.09
C ASN A 62 20.57 0.40 0.68
N HIS A 63 19.76 1.05 -0.16
CA HIS A 63 18.46 0.56 -0.60
C HIS A 63 18.55 -0.28 -1.88
N VAL A 64 19.77 -0.57 -2.34
CA VAL A 64 20.06 -1.31 -3.57
C VAL A 64 21.23 -2.27 -3.35
N PHE A 65 21.32 -3.26 -4.24
CA PHE A 65 22.52 -4.06 -4.43
C PHE A 65 22.60 -4.50 -5.89
N TYR A 66 23.68 -4.13 -6.57
CA TYR A 66 23.96 -4.43 -7.98
C TYR A 66 24.94 -5.60 -8.03
N PRO A 67 24.47 -6.84 -8.29
CA PRO A 67 25.30 -8.03 -8.17
C PRO A 67 26.44 -8.07 -9.19
N VAL A 68 26.26 -7.49 -10.38
CA VAL A 68 27.30 -7.43 -11.43
C VAL A 68 28.53 -6.62 -10.99
N ASP A 69 28.30 -5.50 -10.31
CA ASP A 69 29.36 -4.59 -9.87
C ASP A 69 29.78 -4.82 -8.42
N ASN A 70 29.09 -5.71 -7.71
CA ASN A 70 29.18 -5.89 -6.27
C ASN A 70 29.08 -4.56 -5.50
N TRP A 71 28.07 -3.75 -5.87
CA TRP A 71 27.90 -2.38 -5.36
C TRP A 71 26.55 -2.18 -4.68
N GLY A 72 26.51 -1.40 -3.61
CA GLY A 72 25.29 -1.12 -2.83
C GLY A 72 25.34 -1.72 -1.43
N GLY A 73 24.64 -1.08 -0.50
CA GLY A 73 24.82 -1.33 0.94
C GLY A 73 23.84 -2.31 1.57
N ALA A 74 22.85 -2.82 0.82
CA ALA A 74 21.77 -3.62 1.40
C ALA A 74 22.25 -4.84 2.24
N PRO A 75 23.22 -5.67 1.80
CA PRO A 75 23.70 -6.81 2.59
C PRO A 75 24.27 -6.39 3.95
N ARG A 76 25.12 -5.35 3.96
CA ARG A 76 25.75 -4.84 5.19
C ARG A 76 24.72 -4.26 6.16
N LEU A 77 23.73 -3.52 5.65
CA LEU A 77 22.69 -2.93 6.49
C LEU A 77 21.74 -4.00 7.04
N ALA A 78 21.43 -5.04 6.26
CA ALA A 78 20.71 -6.21 6.77
C ALA A 78 21.45 -6.82 7.97
N ARG A 79 22.77 -7.06 7.90
CA ARG A 79 23.53 -7.54 9.08
C ARG A 79 23.43 -6.60 10.27
N LYS A 80 23.62 -5.30 10.05
CA LYS A 80 23.56 -4.31 11.14
C LYS A 80 22.22 -4.37 11.89
N TRP A 81 21.12 -4.39 11.15
CA TRP A 81 19.78 -4.41 11.75
C TRP A 81 19.38 -5.78 12.29
N TYR A 82 19.97 -6.86 11.77
CA TYR A 82 19.85 -8.18 12.36
C TYR A 82 20.35 -8.20 13.81
N TRP A 83 21.56 -7.70 14.05
CA TRP A 83 22.10 -7.65 15.41
C TRP A 83 21.29 -6.78 16.35
N ARG A 84 20.82 -5.61 15.88
CA ARG A 84 19.91 -4.77 16.66
C ARG A 84 18.62 -5.50 17.03
N THR A 85 18.07 -6.28 16.10
CA THR A 85 16.88 -7.09 16.34
C THR A 85 17.15 -8.15 17.42
N VAL A 86 18.26 -8.88 17.32
CA VAL A 86 18.66 -9.90 18.31
C VAL A 86 18.87 -9.27 19.70
N GLU A 87 19.60 -8.16 19.78
CA GLU A 87 19.88 -7.45 21.04
C GLU A 87 18.60 -6.92 21.72
N SER A 88 17.70 -6.32 20.95
CA SER A 88 16.41 -5.83 21.49
C SER A 88 15.46 -6.96 21.88
N LEU A 89 15.51 -8.11 21.20
CA LEU A 89 14.80 -9.33 21.63
C LEU A 89 15.37 -9.88 22.95
N GLN A 90 16.70 -9.92 23.10
CA GLN A 90 17.38 -10.38 24.33
C GLN A 90 17.02 -9.50 25.53
N THR A 91 17.01 -8.18 25.34
CA THR A 91 16.67 -7.20 26.38
C THR A 91 15.16 -7.08 26.64
N ARG A 92 14.34 -7.78 25.85
CA ARG A 92 12.87 -7.81 25.95
C ARG A 92 12.21 -6.44 25.73
N ASP A 93 12.88 -5.53 25.02
CA ASP A 93 12.24 -4.31 24.52
C ASP A 93 11.46 -4.64 23.24
N TRP A 94 10.22 -5.09 23.42
CA TRP A 94 9.39 -5.60 22.33
C TRP A 94 9.02 -4.55 21.28
N ASN A 95 8.90 -3.27 21.68
CA ASN A 95 8.64 -2.19 20.73
C ASN A 95 9.87 -1.94 19.86
N GLU A 96 11.04 -1.85 20.48
CA GLU A 96 12.30 -1.65 19.76
C GLU A 96 12.66 -2.87 18.91
N ALA A 97 12.44 -4.09 19.42
CA ALA A 97 12.67 -5.33 18.69
C ALA A 97 11.81 -5.45 17.43
N THR A 98 10.52 -5.10 17.54
CA THR A 98 9.63 -5.14 16.39
C THR A 98 9.93 -4.00 15.42
N TYR A 99 10.27 -2.79 15.89
CA TYR A 99 10.78 -1.74 15.00
C TYR A 99 12.03 -2.18 14.24
N ASN A 100 13.05 -2.68 14.93
CA ASN A 100 14.31 -3.15 14.35
C ASN A 100 14.09 -4.28 13.33
N ALA A 101 13.21 -5.24 13.65
CA ALA A 101 12.83 -6.30 12.74
C ALA A 101 12.15 -5.77 11.46
N GLY A 102 11.31 -4.74 11.58
CA GLY A 102 10.70 -4.08 10.43
C GLY A 102 11.74 -3.41 9.53
N VAL A 103 12.71 -2.72 10.13
CA VAL A 103 13.83 -2.11 9.39
C VAL A 103 14.66 -3.18 8.68
N LEU A 104 15.01 -4.26 9.38
CA LEU A 104 15.70 -5.42 8.82
C LEU A 104 14.94 -6.00 7.62
N ALA A 105 13.64 -6.25 7.77
CA ALA A 105 12.79 -6.78 6.70
C ALA A 105 12.82 -5.87 5.46
N ARG A 106 12.81 -4.54 5.63
CA ARG A 106 12.92 -3.61 4.50
C ARG A 106 14.27 -3.72 3.78
N TYR A 107 15.38 -3.75 4.52
CA TYR A 107 16.70 -3.88 3.88
C TYR A 107 16.87 -5.19 3.13
N VAL A 108 16.35 -6.30 3.68
CA VAL A 108 16.37 -7.60 3.01
C VAL A 108 15.51 -7.56 1.74
N THR A 109 14.28 -7.02 1.82
CA THR A 109 13.35 -7.02 0.68
C THR A 109 13.81 -6.14 -0.48
N PHE A 110 14.68 -5.13 -0.27
CA PHE A 110 15.28 -4.37 -1.39
C PHE A 110 15.99 -5.28 -2.39
N ALA A 111 16.66 -6.34 -1.92
CA ALA A 111 17.38 -7.26 -2.78
C ALA A 111 16.44 -8.09 -3.67
N PHE A 112 15.16 -8.19 -3.36
CA PHE A 112 14.21 -8.98 -4.15
C PHE A 112 13.45 -8.14 -5.19
N LEU A 113 13.82 -6.88 -5.36
CA LEU A 113 13.17 -5.95 -6.30
C LEU A 113 14.02 -5.81 -7.57
N PRO A 114 13.57 -6.32 -8.75
CA PRO A 114 14.40 -6.40 -9.95
C PRO A 114 15.04 -5.07 -10.34
N LEU A 115 14.26 -3.98 -10.39
CA LEU A 115 14.76 -2.67 -10.81
C LEU A 115 15.71 -2.00 -9.79
N ARG A 116 15.86 -2.57 -8.59
CA ARG A 116 16.87 -2.16 -7.60
C ARG A 116 18.20 -2.92 -7.72
N THR A 117 18.34 -3.78 -8.72
CA THR A 117 19.56 -4.58 -8.96
C THR A 117 20.39 -4.10 -10.15
N GLY A 118 20.01 -2.98 -10.78
CA GLY A 118 20.74 -2.37 -11.89
C GLY A 118 20.71 -0.84 -11.83
N HIS A 119 21.63 -0.22 -12.57
CA HIS A 119 21.91 1.22 -12.55
C HIS A 119 21.43 1.97 -13.80
N ASP A 120 20.74 1.30 -14.73
CA ASP A 120 20.34 1.94 -15.99
C ASP A 120 19.23 2.99 -15.78
N GLU A 121 19.24 4.04 -16.61
CA GLU A 121 18.36 5.21 -16.45
C GLU A 121 16.88 4.83 -16.47
N THR A 122 16.49 3.91 -17.35
CA THR A 122 15.11 3.41 -17.45
C THR A 122 14.73 2.60 -16.21
N ALA A 123 15.57 1.67 -15.76
CA ALA A 123 15.32 0.89 -14.55
C ALA A 123 15.14 1.81 -13.34
N ILE A 124 16.02 2.81 -13.18
CA ILE A 124 15.91 3.82 -12.12
C ILE A 124 14.56 4.55 -12.19
N ALA A 125 14.14 5.01 -13.37
CA ALA A 125 12.88 5.71 -13.57
C ALA A 125 11.65 4.83 -13.29
N LEU A 126 11.72 3.53 -13.57
CA LEU A 126 10.59 2.61 -13.46
C LEU A 126 10.49 1.93 -12.08
N ARG A 127 11.46 2.09 -11.17
CA ARG A 127 11.47 1.48 -9.81
C ARG A 127 10.18 1.72 -9.05
N ALA A 128 9.89 2.98 -8.75
CA ALA A 128 8.73 3.34 -7.94
C ALA A 128 7.39 2.97 -8.60
N PRO A 129 7.18 3.19 -9.92
CA PRO A 129 5.99 2.70 -10.63
C PRO A 129 5.78 1.19 -10.54
N LEU A 130 6.84 0.40 -10.75
CA LEU A 130 6.74 -1.06 -10.70
C LEU A 130 6.44 -1.56 -9.29
N GLU A 131 7.12 -1.01 -8.27
CA GLU A 131 6.86 -1.35 -6.87
C GLU A 131 5.43 -1.00 -6.44
N TRP A 132 4.91 0.14 -6.89
CA TRP A 132 3.53 0.54 -6.68
C TRP A 132 2.55 -0.46 -7.30
N CYS A 133 2.74 -0.83 -8.57
CA CYS A 133 1.93 -1.86 -9.24
C CYS A 133 2.02 -3.21 -8.54
N ALA A 134 3.22 -3.65 -8.16
CA ALA A 134 3.44 -4.90 -7.45
C ALA A 134 2.66 -4.93 -6.11
N GLY A 135 2.66 -3.84 -5.35
CA GLY A 135 1.86 -3.73 -4.11
C GLY A 135 0.35 -3.82 -4.35
N ARG A 136 -0.14 -3.29 -5.47
CA ARG A 136 -1.57 -3.36 -5.87
C ARG A 136 -1.99 -4.76 -6.32
N ASN A 137 -1.07 -5.55 -6.85
CA ASN A 137 -1.30 -6.93 -7.31
C ASN A 137 -0.93 -8.00 -6.27
N TYR A 138 -0.47 -7.61 -5.08
CA TYR A 138 0.03 -8.55 -4.09
C TYR A 138 -1.06 -9.50 -3.58
N ASP A 139 -2.27 -8.99 -3.31
CA ASP A 139 -3.33 -9.78 -2.66
C ASP A 139 -3.92 -10.85 -3.60
N THR A 140 -4.03 -10.55 -4.91
CA THR A 140 -4.47 -11.52 -5.93
C THR A 140 -3.45 -12.64 -6.15
N SER A 141 -2.20 -12.35 -5.85
CA SER A 141 -1.06 -13.26 -6.04
C SER A 141 -0.86 -14.21 -4.87
N LEU A 142 -1.25 -13.80 -3.65
CA LEU A 142 -1.16 -14.64 -2.45
C LEU A 142 -2.17 -15.81 -2.48
N ALA A 143 -3.32 -15.63 -3.13
CA ALA A 143 -4.33 -16.69 -3.27
C ALA A 143 -3.90 -17.87 -4.15
N THR A 144 -2.81 -17.72 -4.91
CA THR A 144 -2.27 -18.75 -5.81
C THR A 144 -0.96 -19.37 -5.33
N ALA A 145 -0.33 -18.82 -4.29
CA ALA A 145 0.95 -19.28 -3.76
C ALA A 145 0.79 -19.97 -2.39
N GLU A 146 0.42 -21.25 -2.39
CA GLU A 146 0.56 -22.14 -1.20
C GLU A 146 1.97 -22.76 -1.10
N ALA A 147 2.98 -22.18 -1.76
CA ALA A 147 4.32 -22.74 -1.75
C ALA A 147 5.10 -22.21 -0.54
N ASN A 148 5.37 -23.10 0.42
CA ASN A 148 6.47 -22.92 1.38
C ASN A 148 7.79 -22.87 0.60
N ALA A 149 8.17 -21.68 0.10
CA ALA A 149 9.48 -21.47 -0.47
C ALA A 149 10.52 -21.85 0.59
N THR A 150 11.21 -22.97 0.37
CA THR A 150 12.21 -23.45 1.33
C THR A 150 13.44 -22.58 1.19
N VAL A 151 13.75 -21.82 2.25
CA VAL A 151 14.93 -20.97 2.30
C VAL A 151 16.07 -21.74 2.95
N VAL A 152 17.14 -21.96 2.20
CA VAL A 152 18.37 -22.57 2.71
C VAL A 152 19.25 -21.46 3.26
N ILE A 153 19.42 -21.43 4.59
CA ILE A 153 20.31 -20.49 5.25
C ILE A 153 21.77 -20.96 5.04
N PRO A 154 22.66 -20.14 4.47
CA PRO A 154 24.06 -20.52 4.31
C PRO A 154 24.78 -20.71 5.66
N THR A 155 25.85 -21.50 5.68
CA THR A 155 26.69 -21.70 6.88
C THR A 155 27.85 -20.71 6.92
N GLY A 156 28.25 -20.21 8.10
CA GLY A 156 29.36 -19.27 8.27
C GLY A 156 28.92 -17.87 8.72
N ASP A 157 29.85 -17.01 9.09
CA ASP A 157 29.54 -15.71 9.71
C ASP A 157 28.86 -14.73 8.76
N ASP A 158 29.07 -14.87 7.45
CA ASP A 158 28.51 -14.07 6.37
C ASP A 158 27.23 -14.62 5.74
N TRP A 159 26.57 -15.54 6.44
CA TRP A 159 25.36 -16.19 5.96
C TRP A 159 24.27 -15.21 5.53
N LEU A 160 24.10 -14.10 6.26
CA LEU A 160 23.03 -13.14 6.02
C LEU A 160 23.29 -12.30 4.77
N GLU A 161 24.52 -11.82 4.58
CA GLU A 161 24.88 -11.12 3.35
C GLU A 161 24.78 -12.02 2.14
N ARG A 162 25.28 -13.25 2.21
CA ARG A 162 25.14 -14.21 1.10
C ARG A 162 23.68 -14.48 0.77
N LEU A 163 22.81 -14.55 1.78
CA LEU A 163 21.37 -14.71 1.56
C LEU A 163 20.75 -13.50 0.86
N VAL A 164 21.11 -12.27 1.28
CA VAL A 164 20.64 -11.02 0.64
C VAL A 164 21.20 -10.90 -0.79
N MET A 165 22.48 -11.19 -1.01
CA MET A 165 23.12 -11.17 -2.32
C MET A 165 22.47 -12.19 -3.27
N SER A 166 22.19 -13.41 -2.79
CA SER A 166 21.49 -14.42 -3.58
C SER A 166 20.07 -13.98 -3.97
N GLY A 167 19.38 -13.23 -3.10
CA GLY A 167 18.11 -12.58 -3.43
C GLY A 167 18.26 -11.58 -4.58
N ALA A 168 19.29 -10.74 -4.52
CA ALA A 168 19.60 -9.76 -5.55
C ALA A 168 20.00 -10.39 -6.89
N GLU A 169 20.79 -11.46 -6.88
CA GLU A 169 21.12 -12.23 -8.09
C GLU A 169 19.85 -12.79 -8.75
N ALA A 170 18.95 -13.37 -7.96
CA ALA A 170 17.68 -13.88 -8.47
C ALA A 170 16.78 -12.78 -9.04
N ALA A 171 16.66 -11.64 -8.35
CA ALA A 171 15.90 -10.49 -8.85
C ALA A 171 16.55 -9.89 -10.11
N HIS A 172 17.87 -9.91 -10.21
CA HIS A 172 18.62 -9.40 -11.36
C HIS A 172 18.35 -10.20 -12.65
N CYS A 173 18.08 -11.51 -12.56
CA CYS A 173 17.64 -12.31 -13.69
C CYS A 173 16.38 -11.75 -14.38
N HIS A 174 15.53 -11.03 -13.62
CA HIS A 174 14.31 -10.41 -14.12
C HIS A 174 14.45 -8.92 -14.44
N LEU A 175 15.59 -8.29 -14.16
CA LEU A 175 15.83 -6.85 -14.38
C LEU A 175 15.43 -6.42 -15.80
N LYS A 176 15.98 -7.11 -16.81
CA LYS A 176 15.74 -6.79 -18.22
C LYS A 176 14.26 -6.94 -18.58
N ALA A 177 13.62 -8.02 -18.16
CA ALA A 177 12.21 -8.26 -18.44
C ALA A 177 11.32 -7.17 -17.82
N CYS A 178 11.53 -6.85 -16.54
CA CYS A 178 10.83 -5.76 -15.84
C CYS A 178 11.04 -4.40 -16.51
N ARG A 179 12.26 -4.11 -16.96
CA ARG A 179 12.57 -2.84 -17.63
C ARG A 179 11.92 -2.75 -19.01
N ASP A 180 12.00 -3.80 -19.81
CA ASP A 180 11.64 -3.76 -21.23
C ASP A 180 10.13 -4.00 -21.47
N ARG A 181 9.44 -4.70 -20.55
CA ARG A 181 8.02 -5.08 -20.71
C ARG A 181 7.04 -4.27 -19.86
N PHE A 182 7.53 -3.48 -18.90
CA PHE A 182 6.62 -2.73 -18.02
C PHE A 182 5.96 -1.57 -18.76
N ASP A 183 4.64 -1.63 -18.87
CA ASP A 183 3.83 -0.59 -19.50
C ASP A 183 3.42 0.47 -18.47
N PHE A 184 4.13 1.61 -18.48
CA PHE A 184 3.86 2.71 -17.57
C PHE A 184 2.53 3.41 -17.87
N ASP A 185 2.10 3.48 -19.14
CA ASP A 185 0.78 4.02 -19.50
C ASP A 185 -0.35 3.15 -18.92
N MET A 186 -0.22 1.83 -19.03
CA MET A 186 -1.16 0.90 -18.44
C MET A 186 -1.16 0.98 -16.92
N ALA A 187 0.01 1.06 -16.28
CA ALA A 187 0.13 1.19 -14.83
C ALA A 187 -0.69 2.37 -14.26
N ILE A 188 -0.65 3.53 -14.93
CA ILE A 188 -1.43 4.70 -14.50
C ILE A 188 -2.94 4.50 -14.67
N LYS A 189 -3.35 3.85 -15.77
CA LYS A 189 -4.75 3.59 -16.10
C LYS A 189 -5.35 2.53 -15.18
N ASN A 190 -4.69 1.38 -15.09
CA ASN A 190 -5.07 0.27 -14.24
C ASN A 190 -3.81 -0.43 -13.68
N PRO A 191 -3.39 -0.12 -12.45
CA PRO A 191 -2.18 -0.71 -11.86
C PRO A 191 -2.30 -2.21 -11.58
N ARG A 192 -3.50 -2.80 -11.67
CA ARG A 192 -3.75 -4.25 -11.52
C ARG A 192 -3.46 -5.04 -12.80
N LEU A 193 -3.35 -4.37 -13.94
CA LEU A 193 -3.06 -5.01 -15.21
C LEU A 193 -1.55 -5.01 -15.45
N LEU A 194 -0.89 -6.05 -14.95
CA LEU A 194 0.51 -6.37 -15.29
C LEU A 194 0.56 -7.47 -16.35
N ASP A 195 1.54 -7.40 -17.24
CA ASP A 195 1.89 -8.48 -18.15
C ASP A 195 2.09 -9.80 -17.38
N GLU A 196 1.59 -10.91 -17.92
CA GLU A 196 1.56 -12.19 -17.22
C GLU A 196 2.94 -12.67 -16.78
N SER A 197 3.94 -12.50 -17.65
CA SER A 197 5.32 -12.89 -17.34
C SER A 197 5.92 -12.03 -16.24
N LEU A 198 5.62 -10.72 -16.22
CA LEU A 198 6.04 -9.83 -15.14
C LEU A 198 5.36 -10.18 -13.82
N ARG A 199 4.05 -10.46 -13.87
CA ARG A 199 3.27 -10.86 -12.70
C ARG A 199 3.82 -12.14 -12.09
N SER A 200 4.08 -13.16 -12.91
CA SER A 200 4.68 -14.42 -12.48
C SER A 200 6.06 -14.22 -11.84
N ALA A 201 6.95 -13.44 -12.47
CA ALA A 201 8.28 -13.15 -11.92
C ALA A 201 8.23 -12.40 -10.58
N LEU A 202 7.38 -11.36 -10.48
CA LEU A 202 7.20 -10.61 -9.24
C LEU A 202 6.61 -11.49 -8.14
N ASN A 203 5.69 -12.41 -8.46
CA ASN A 203 5.09 -13.31 -7.49
C ASN A 203 6.11 -14.30 -6.93
N GLU A 204 6.95 -14.87 -7.78
CA GLU A 204 8.05 -15.73 -7.38
C GLU A 204 9.00 -14.99 -6.42
N LEU A 205 9.47 -13.81 -6.82
CA LEU A 205 10.39 -12.99 -6.02
C LEU A 205 9.78 -12.55 -4.70
N ASN A 206 8.50 -12.13 -4.70
CA ASN A 206 7.78 -11.71 -3.50
C ASN A 206 7.61 -12.87 -2.50
N THR A 207 7.25 -14.06 -3.01
CA THR A 207 7.12 -15.28 -2.18
C THR A 207 8.47 -15.64 -1.55
N ARG A 208 9.55 -15.62 -2.36
CA ARG A 208 10.90 -15.87 -1.88
C ARG A 208 11.36 -14.82 -0.87
N ALA A 209 11.03 -13.55 -1.08
CA ALA A 209 11.37 -12.45 -0.19
C ALA A 209 10.71 -12.62 1.19
N ALA A 210 9.40 -12.88 1.22
CA ALA A 210 8.65 -13.11 2.46
C ALA A 210 9.19 -14.32 3.23
N ALA A 211 9.43 -15.44 2.55
CA ALA A 211 10.03 -16.62 3.16
C ALA A 211 11.44 -16.34 3.70
N THR A 212 12.25 -15.58 2.97
CA THR A 212 13.62 -15.21 3.37
C THR A 212 13.62 -14.36 4.63
N VAL A 213 12.76 -13.33 4.68
CA VAL A 213 12.60 -12.51 5.89
C VAL A 213 12.12 -13.37 7.06
N GLY A 214 11.16 -14.27 6.84
CA GLY A 214 10.66 -15.15 7.91
C GLY A 214 11.74 -16.08 8.47
N ALA A 215 12.57 -16.66 7.60
CA ALA A 215 13.71 -17.48 8.02
C ALA A 215 14.75 -16.67 8.82
N ILE A 216 15.06 -15.45 8.39
CA ILE A 216 15.97 -14.54 9.11
C ILE A 216 15.40 -14.20 10.50
N LEU A 217 14.12 -13.86 10.59
CA LEU A 217 13.46 -13.53 11.86
C LEU A 217 13.35 -14.76 12.77
N SER A 218 13.07 -15.95 12.22
CA SER A 218 13.10 -17.22 12.96
C SER A 218 14.45 -17.42 13.64
N ARG A 219 15.53 -17.24 12.88
CA ARG A 219 16.88 -17.36 13.40
C ARG A 219 17.21 -16.27 14.44
N ALA A 220 16.80 -15.02 14.21
CA ALA A 220 17.00 -13.94 15.19
C ALA A 220 16.31 -14.22 16.53
N ILE A 221 15.09 -14.78 16.50
CA ILE A 221 14.35 -15.19 17.69
C ILE A 221 15.09 -16.32 18.41
N GLU A 222 15.54 -17.33 17.67
CA GLU A 222 16.28 -18.47 18.23
C GLU A 222 17.62 -18.03 18.86
N GLU A 223 18.39 -17.21 18.17
CA GLU A 223 19.67 -16.67 18.67
C GLU A 223 19.48 -15.72 19.87
N SER A 224 18.31 -15.08 19.99
CA SER A 224 18.03 -14.25 21.17
C SER A 224 17.90 -15.05 22.47
N GLY A 225 17.58 -16.36 22.39
CA GLY A 225 17.45 -17.25 23.56
C GLY A 225 16.35 -16.88 24.56
N GLY A 226 15.57 -15.82 24.32
CA GLY A 226 14.55 -15.32 25.22
C GLY A 226 13.19 -15.98 25.03
N GLU A 227 12.47 -16.25 26.11
CA GLU A 227 11.06 -16.65 26.00
C GLU A 227 10.21 -15.50 25.47
N LEU A 228 9.59 -15.72 24.30
CA LEU A 228 8.66 -14.76 23.74
C LEU A 228 7.35 -14.68 24.55
N PRO A 229 6.81 -13.47 24.77
CA PRO A 229 5.52 -13.28 25.41
C PRO A 229 4.41 -13.97 24.62
N ARG A 230 3.34 -14.37 25.32
CA ARG A 230 2.14 -14.93 24.71
C ARG A 230 1.10 -13.84 24.59
N TYR A 231 0.67 -13.56 23.36
CA TYR A 231 -0.39 -12.61 23.09
C TYR A 231 -1.71 -13.32 22.77
N PRO A 232 -2.85 -12.84 23.27
CA PRO A 232 -4.14 -13.35 22.88
C PRO A 232 -4.45 -12.87 21.46
N LEU A 233 -4.30 -13.72 20.45
CA LEU A 233 -4.54 -13.33 19.04
C LEU A 233 -5.99 -13.58 18.58
N GLY A 234 -6.89 -14.01 19.48
CA GLY A 234 -8.31 -14.25 19.19
C GLY A 234 -9.15 -12.97 19.08
N SER A 235 -10.46 -13.09 18.88
CA SER A 235 -11.38 -11.93 18.76
C SER A 235 -11.31 -10.98 19.96
N ALA A 236 -11.20 -11.51 21.18
CA ALA A 236 -11.03 -10.69 22.38
C ALA A 236 -9.71 -9.88 22.37
N GLY A 237 -8.65 -10.40 21.76
CA GLY A 237 -7.38 -9.69 21.59
C GLY A 237 -7.38 -8.67 20.45
N LEU A 238 -8.23 -8.87 19.44
CA LEU A 238 -8.48 -7.87 18.40
C LEU A 238 -9.02 -6.58 19.04
N PHE A 239 -10.00 -6.67 19.94
CA PHE A 239 -10.59 -5.51 20.61
C PHE A 239 -9.68 -4.84 21.67
N SER A 240 -8.58 -5.49 22.07
CA SER A 240 -7.65 -4.93 23.06
C SER A 240 -6.47 -4.18 22.45
N LEU A 241 -6.29 -4.23 21.12
CA LEU A 241 -5.27 -3.42 20.47
C LEU A 241 -5.71 -1.94 20.52
N PRO A 242 -4.94 -1.05 21.18
CA PRO A 242 -5.26 0.38 21.32
C PRO A 242 -5.37 1.10 19.97
N ALA A 243 -4.89 0.43 18.93
CA ALA A 243 -4.85 0.84 17.56
C ALA A 243 -6.28 0.86 16.93
N LEU A 244 -7.10 -0.15 17.18
CA LEU A 244 -8.31 -0.42 16.38
C LEU A 244 -9.45 0.64 16.39
N PRO A 245 -9.64 1.52 17.39
CA PRO A 245 -10.77 2.47 17.34
C PRO A 245 -10.58 3.67 16.41
N LEU A 246 -9.40 3.91 15.80
CA LEU A 246 -9.10 5.17 15.08
C LEU A 246 -8.67 5.04 13.60
N PHE A 247 -8.74 3.86 12.96
CA PHE A 247 -8.15 3.64 11.61
C PHE A 247 -9.07 3.90 10.41
N TRP A 248 -10.23 4.47 10.66
CA TRP A 248 -11.16 4.91 9.62
C TRP A 248 -10.59 6.06 8.76
N LEU A 249 -9.58 6.78 9.27
CA LEU A 249 -8.98 7.98 8.67
C LEU A 249 -7.58 7.81 8.07
N THR A 250 -6.99 6.60 7.99
CA THR A 250 -5.55 6.48 7.61
C THR A 250 -5.26 5.74 6.30
N ARG A 251 -6.17 4.90 5.78
CA ARG A 251 -5.93 4.10 4.54
C ARG A 251 -5.90 4.96 3.27
N THR A 252 -6.74 5.97 3.25
CA THR A 252 -7.02 6.83 2.10
C THR A 252 -5.95 7.93 1.94
N ARG A 253 -5.30 8.32 3.06
CA ARG A 253 -4.12 9.20 3.08
C ARG A 253 -2.91 8.60 2.37
N THR A 254 -2.65 7.30 2.52
CA THR A 254 -1.49 6.64 1.91
C THR A 254 -1.66 6.40 0.40
N ARG A 255 -2.90 6.30 -0.10
CA ARG A 255 -3.17 5.95 -1.51
C ARG A 255 -3.04 7.13 -2.46
N ALA A 256 -3.53 8.29 -2.04
CA ALA A 256 -3.43 9.52 -2.83
C ALA A 256 -1.96 10.00 -2.88
N SER A 257 -1.25 9.91 -1.76
CA SER A 257 0.17 10.23 -1.65
C SER A 257 1.06 9.31 -2.50
N GLU A 258 0.70 8.04 -2.67
CA GLU A 258 1.44 7.10 -3.54
C GLU A 258 1.24 7.40 -5.03
N LYS A 259 0.03 7.78 -5.46
CA LYS A 259 -0.31 7.88 -6.89
C LYS A 259 0.16 9.20 -7.52
N ALA A 260 0.15 10.30 -6.77
CA ALA A 260 0.56 11.62 -7.25
C ALA A 260 2.01 11.68 -7.78
N PRO A 261 3.04 11.22 -7.05
CA PRO A 261 4.41 11.24 -7.55
C PRO A 261 4.57 10.34 -8.77
N ILE A 262 3.96 9.15 -8.78
CA ILE A 262 3.99 8.24 -9.93
C ILE A 262 3.36 8.84 -11.18
N ARG A 263 2.26 9.61 -11.04
CA ARG A 263 1.66 10.38 -12.14
C ARG A 263 2.53 11.53 -12.61
N ALA A 264 3.27 12.19 -11.71
CA ALA A 264 4.23 13.22 -12.10
C ALA A 264 5.36 12.61 -12.94
N MET A 265 5.92 11.49 -12.49
CA MET A 265 6.90 10.69 -13.22
C MET A 265 6.38 10.25 -14.58
N HIS A 266 5.14 9.75 -14.66
CA HIS A 266 4.54 9.34 -15.92
C HIS A 266 4.38 10.49 -16.92
N ARG A 267 3.95 11.68 -16.46
CA ARG A 267 3.83 12.86 -17.31
C ARG A 267 5.17 13.27 -17.90
N GLU A 268 6.22 13.29 -17.08
CA GLU A 268 7.58 13.60 -17.53
C GLU A 268 8.10 12.54 -18.51
N TRP A 269 7.90 11.26 -18.17
CA TRP A 269 8.26 10.13 -19.03
C TRP A 269 7.61 10.22 -20.40
N LYS A 270 6.31 10.53 -20.46
CA LYS A 270 5.58 10.67 -21.72
C LYS A 270 6.07 11.86 -22.55
N ALA A 271 6.46 12.94 -21.89
CA ALA A 271 6.93 14.15 -22.56
C ALA A 271 8.38 14.03 -23.07
N THR A 272 9.24 13.32 -22.34
CA THR A 272 10.70 13.37 -22.56
C THR A 272 11.35 12.01 -22.84
N GLY A 273 10.64 10.91 -22.58
CA GLY A 273 11.20 9.55 -22.54
C GLY A 273 12.09 9.28 -21.33
N LYS A 274 12.13 10.19 -20.34
CA LYS A 274 12.99 10.14 -19.16
C LYS A 274 12.25 10.63 -17.92
N VAL A 275 12.81 10.35 -16.74
CA VAL A 275 12.37 10.91 -15.46
C VAL A 275 13.61 11.44 -14.74
N ASP A 276 13.78 12.75 -14.74
CA ASP A 276 14.86 13.44 -14.03
C ASP A 276 14.32 14.52 -13.09
N ALA A 277 13.37 15.36 -13.50
CA ALA A 277 12.81 16.41 -12.66
C ALA A 277 11.95 15.85 -11.52
N THR A 278 11.16 14.83 -11.81
CA THR A 278 10.23 14.16 -10.88
C THR A 278 10.80 12.87 -10.30
N LEU A 279 12.08 12.57 -10.57
CA LEU A 279 12.75 11.41 -10.02
C LEU A 279 12.86 11.53 -8.49
N PRO A 280 12.44 10.50 -7.72
CA PRO A 280 12.59 10.46 -6.27
C PRO A 280 14.04 10.71 -5.82
N ASP A 281 14.20 11.40 -4.69
CA ASP A 281 15.52 11.81 -4.18
C ASP A 281 16.42 10.62 -3.84
N ASP A 282 15.85 9.50 -3.38
CA ASP A 282 16.59 8.26 -3.12
C ASP A 282 17.14 7.66 -4.43
N ALA A 283 16.31 7.59 -5.47
CA ALA A 283 16.69 7.11 -6.79
C ALA A 283 17.76 8.01 -7.43
N ARG A 284 17.65 9.34 -7.25
CA ARG A 284 18.66 10.32 -7.68
C ARG A 284 19.97 10.12 -6.94
N ALA A 285 19.94 10.00 -5.61
CA ALA A 285 21.13 9.78 -4.79
C ALA A 285 21.87 8.48 -5.15
N VAL A 286 21.13 7.40 -5.41
CA VAL A 286 21.69 6.13 -5.89
C VAL A 286 22.38 6.31 -7.25
N ARG A 287 21.70 6.95 -8.21
CA ARG A 287 22.24 7.21 -9.55
C ARG A 287 23.55 7.99 -9.46
N ASP A 288 23.52 9.11 -8.74
CA ASP A 288 24.63 10.05 -8.69
C ASP A 288 25.83 9.43 -7.94
N ALA A 289 25.58 8.67 -6.87
CA ALA A 289 26.63 7.91 -6.16
C ALA A 289 27.26 6.84 -7.05
N TYR A 290 26.47 6.06 -7.78
CA TYR A 290 26.98 5.04 -8.69
C TYR A 290 27.78 5.65 -9.86
N GLU A 291 27.27 6.73 -10.47
CA GLU A 291 27.96 7.45 -11.54
C GLU A 291 29.34 7.96 -11.08
N LEU A 292 29.44 8.43 -9.84
CA LEU A 292 30.69 8.92 -9.24
C LEU A 292 31.64 7.78 -8.87
N GLU A 293 31.16 6.78 -8.12
CA GLU A 293 31.98 5.75 -7.50
C GLU A 293 32.42 4.67 -8.47
N VAL A 294 31.54 4.25 -9.38
CA VAL A 294 31.78 3.13 -10.29
C VAL A 294 32.14 3.63 -11.69
N LEU A 295 31.31 4.51 -12.26
CA LEU A 295 31.54 5.02 -13.62
C LEU A 295 32.58 6.14 -13.70
N LYS A 296 33.04 6.66 -12.55
CA LYS A 296 34.03 7.76 -12.43
C LYS A 296 33.64 9.02 -13.23
N LYS A 297 32.34 9.27 -13.36
CA LYS A 297 31.82 10.47 -14.02
C LYS A 297 31.93 11.68 -13.09
N SER A 298 32.14 12.85 -13.67
CA SER A 298 32.05 14.11 -12.91
C SER A 298 30.61 14.33 -12.42
N PRO A 299 30.42 14.92 -11.22
CA PRO A 299 29.08 15.21 -10.72
C PRO A 299 28.29 16.04 -11.72
N ARG A 300 27.02 15.68 -11.96
CA ARG A 300 26.13 16.53 -12.75
C ARG A 300 26.00 17.87 -12.05
N LYS A 301 26.02 18.96 -12.83
CA LYS A 301 25.77 20.30 -12.30
C LYS A 301 24.34 20.31 -11.78
N ILE A 302 24.18 20.44 -10.46
CA ILE A 302 22.85 20.61 -9.85
C ILE A 302 22.41 22.01 -10.23
N GLU A 303 21.62 22.12 -11.31
CA GLU A 303 20.83 23.33 -11.49
C GLU A 303 19.79 23.35 -10.38
N PRO A 304 19.75 24.40 -9.53
CA PRO A 304 18.71 24.50 -8.51
C PRO A 304 17.36 24.39 -9.22
N LEU A 305 16.53 23.48 -8.72
CA LEU A 305 15.13 23.37 -9.13
C LEU A 305 14.54 24.78 -9.14
N LYS A 306 14.30 25.32 -10.34
CA LYS A 306 13.30 26.37 -10.47
C LYS A 306 12.02 25.70 -9.99
N GLN A 307 11.56 26.11 -8.82
CA GLN A 307 10.16 25.92 -8.46
C GLN A 307 9.37 26.61 -9.57
N GLU A 308 8.96 25.85 -10.58
CA GLU A 308 7.98 26.34 -11.52
C GLU A 308 6.73 26.63 -10.69
N PRO A 309 6.21 27.86 -10.70
CA PRO A 309 4.94 28.14 -10.06
C PRO A 309 3.93 27.16 -10.67
N GLN A 310 3.28 26.38 -9.81
CA GLN A 310 2.16 25.55 -10.24
C GLN A 310 1.23 26.42 -11.09
N PRO A 311 0.84 25.98 -12.29
CA PRO A 311 -0.07 26.76 -13.10
C PRO A 311 -1.34 26.99 -12.29
N SER A 312 -1.66 28.26 -12.03
CA SER A 312 -2.93 28.63 -11.41
C SER A 312 -4.05 28.11 -12.33
N LEU A 313 -4.81 27.13 -11.82
CA LEU A 313 -5.91 26.49 -12.54
C LEU A 313 -7.12 27.43 -12.78
N ALA A 314 -7.02 28.71 -12.38
CA ALA A 314 -7.99 29.75 -12.69
C ALA A 314 -8.14 30.05 -14.20
N ARG A 315 -7.29 29.47 -15.08
CA ARG A 315 -7.28 29.75 -16.53
C ARG A 315 -7.73 28.62 -17.44
N GLN A 316 -8.22 27.49 -16.93
CA GLN A 316 -8.60 26.35 -17.78
C GLN A 316 -10.08 25.96 -17.77
N ILE A 317 -10.97 26.80 -17.23
CA ILE A 317 -12.42 26.56 -17.32
C ILE A 317 -13.12 27.87 -17.66
N GLU A 318 -13.01 28.31 -18.91
CA GLU A 318 -13.94 29.27 -19.51
C GLU A 318 -14.97 28.53 -20.36
N GLY A 319 -16.25 28.74 -20.05
CA GLY A 319 -17.34 28.53 -21.01
C GLY A 319 -18.32 27.39 -20.73
N VAL A 320 -19.03 27.40 -19.59
CA VAL A 320 -20.33 26.71 -19.49
C VAL A 320 -21.33 27.60 -18.75
N PRO A 321 -22.49 27.95 -19.36
CA PRO A 321 -23.50 28.76 -18.69
C PRO A 321 -24.24 27.96 -17.61
N PRO A 322 -24.64 28.57 -16.48
CA PRO A 322 -25.32 27.87 -15.40
C PRO A 322 -26.77 27.50 -15.82
N LYS A 323 -27.13 26.23 -15.69
CA LYS A 323 -28.52 25.75 -15.80
C LYS A 323 -29.15 25.53 -14.42
N PRO A 324 -30.48 25.66 -14.31
CA PRO A 324 -31.17 25.92 -13.04
C PRO A 324 -31.26 24.71 -12.11
N LYS A 325 -31.33 25.01 -10.81
CA LYS A 325 -31.49 24.05 -9.69
C LYS A 325 -32.70 23.14 -9.88
N PRO A 326 -32.56 21.80 -9.73
CA PRO A 326 -33.71 20.91 -9.65
C PRO A 326 -34.36 20.96 -8.26
N SER A 327 -35.69 20.93 -8.25
CA SER A 327 -36.53 20.83 -7.05
C SER A 327 -36.39 19.47 -6.36
N PRO A 328 -36.58 19.38 -5.03
CA PRO A 328 -36.48 18.13 -4.28
C PRO A 328 -37.60 17.13 -4.69
N PRO A 329 -37.30 15.83 -4.83
CA PRO A 329 -38.29 14.82 -5.13
C PRO A 329 -39.09 14.39 -3.90
N LEU A 330 -40.34 14.00 -4.13
CA LEU A 330 -41.25 13.44 -3.13
C LEU A 330 -40.76 12.08 -2.59
N PRO A 331 -41.01 11.75 -1.31
CA PRO A 331 -40.59 10.49 -0.69
C PRO A 331 -41.42 9.30 -1.19
N GLY A 332 -40.77 8.22 -1.64
CA GLY A 332 -41.42 6.90 -1.80
C GLY A 332 -40.99 6.02 -2.99
N SER A 333 -40.09 6.46 -3.88
CA SER A 333 -39.60 5.61 -4.98
C SER A 333 -38.20 5.04 -4.69
N PRO A 334 -37.87 3.81 -5.14
CA PRO A 334 -36.50 3.30 -5.06
C PRO A 334 -35.58 4.30 -5.77
N SER A 335 -34.55 4.76 -5.06
CA SER A 335 -33.63 5.76 -5.60
C SER A 335 -32.94 5.17 -6.84
N PRO A 336 -32.89 5.89 -7.96
CA PRO A 336 -32.19 5.41 -9.15
C PRO A 336 -30.72 5.14 -8.82
N PRO A 337 -30.08 4.16 -9.48
CA PRO A 337 -28.68 3.84 -9.25
C PRO A 337 -27.81 5.08 -9.44
N LEU A 338 -26.85 5.27 -8.55
CA LEU A 338 -25.95 6.41 -8.63
C LEU A 338 -25.03 6.26 -9.84
N THR A 339 -24.82 7.34 -10.57
CA THR A 339 -23.92 7.38 -11.72
C THR A 339 -22.90 8.49 -11.51
N VAL A 340 -21.87 8.54 -12.36
CA VAL A 340 -20.89 9.65 -12.35
C VAL A 340 -21.53 11.03 -12.55
N ARG A 341 -22.76 11.11 -13.07
CA ARG A 341 -23.51 12.36 -13.24
C ARG A 341 -24.36 12.74 -12.02
N SER A 342 -24.50 11.84 -11.05
CA SER A 342 -25.28 12.10 -9.84
C SER A 342 -24.61 13.19 -8.99
N PRO A 343 -25.41 13.99 -8.25
CA PRO A 343 -24.89 15.03 -7.38
C PRO A 343 -24.20 14.44 -6.15
N LEU A 344 -23.28 15.20 -5.55
CA LEU A 344 -22.56 14.77 -4.34
C LEU A 344 -23.48 14.53 -3.13
N ALA A 345 -24.61 15.23 -3.06
CA ALA A 345 -25.62 15.05 -2.01
C ALA A 345 -26.25 13.65 -1.98
N ALA A 346 -26.01 12.83 -3.00
CA ALA A 346 -26.41 11.43 -3.00
C ALA A 346 -25.55 10.53 -2.09
N LEU A 347 -24.36 11.01 -1.66
CA LEU A 347 -23.45 10.28 -0.78
C LEU A 347 -23.76 10.61 0.70
N PRO A 348 -24.27 9.66 1.50
CA PRO A 348 -24.68 9.91 2.89
C PRO A 348 -23.55 10.31 3.83
N SER A 349 -22.30 9.97 3.51
CA SER A 349 -21.13 10.35 4.31
C SER A 349 -20.74 11.83 4.19
N MET A 350 -21.32 12.56 3.24
CA MET A 350 -20.96 13.95 2.95
C MET A 350 -21.94 14.94 3.58
N ALA A 351 -21.43 15.83 4.44
CA ALA A 351 -22.24 16.88 5.04
C ALA A 351 -22.58 17.99 4.04
N ALA A 352 -23.78 18.60 4.16
CA ALA A 352 -24.23 19.66 3.26
C ALA A 352 -23.26 20.84 3.15
N LYS A 353 -22.66 21.27 4.28
CA LYS A 353 -21.65 22.35 4.31
C LYS A 353 -20.43 22.01 3.45
N LEU A 354 -19.98 20.77 3.52
CA LEU A 354 -18.85 20.27 2.75
C LEU A 354 -19.18 20.18 1.26
N ILE A 355 -20.38 19.71 0.92
CA ILE A 355 -20.86 19.68 -0.47
C ILE A 355 -20.86 21.08 -1.08
N SER A 356 -21.42 22.07 -0.39
CA SER A 356 -21.39 23.47 -0.88
C SER A 356 -19.98 24.00 -1.09
N ARG A 357 -19.03 23.55 -0.27
CA ARG A 357 -17.62 23.94 -0.39
C ARG A 357 -16.90 23.23 -1.54
N LEU A 358 -17.27 21.98 -1.84
CA LEU A 358 -16.80 21.25 -3.01
C LEU A 358 -17.35 21.86 -4.31
N GLU A 359 -18.63 22.23 -4.31
CA GLU A 359 -19.28 22.88 -5.43
C GLU A 359 -18.63 24.24 -5.75
N SER A 360 -18.21 25.01 -4.73
CA SER A 360 -17.55 26.31 -4.94
C SER A 360 -16.15 26.20 -5.53
N ILE A 361 -15.51 25.02 -5.47
CA ILE A 361 -14.22 24.73 -6.11
C ILE A 361 -14.37 23.87 -7.38
N GLY A 362 -15.60 23.72 -7.90
CA GLY A 362 -15.88 23.07 -9.19
C GLY A 362 -16.19 21.57 -9.13
N VAL A 363 -16.21 20.97 -7.93
CA VAL A 363 -16.56 19.55 -7.75
C VAL A 363 -18.06 19.45 -7.44
N THR A 364 -18.87 19.19 -8.47
CA THR A 364 -20.34 19.23 -8.38
C THR A 364 -21.01 17.87 -8.57
N THR A 365 -20.30 16.90 -9.14
CA THR A 365 -20.82 15.55 -9.45
C THR A 365 -19.93 14.47 -8.86
N ILE A 366 -20.48 13.26 -8.72
CA ILE A 366 -19.71 12.08 -8.34
C ILE A 366 -18.52 11.87 -9.28
N GLY A 367 -18.69 12.07 -10.59
CA GLY A 367 -17.61 11.98 -11.57
C GLY A 367 -16.47 12.94 -11.28
N HIS A 368 -16.77 14.21 -10.99
CA HIS A 368 -15.74 15.19 -10.61
C HIS A 368 -15.01 14.77 -9.34
N LEU A 369 -15.74 14.24 -8.34
CA LEU A 369 -15.13 13.75 -7.11
C LEU A 369 -14.21 12.55 -7.40
N LEU A 370 -14.63 11.59 -8.22
CA LEU A 370 -13.84 10.42 -8.59
C LEU A 370 -12.60 10.75 -9.42
N ASP A 371 -12.66 11.79 -10.24
CA ASP A 371 -11.55 12.26 -11.08
C ASP A 371 -10.56 13.14 -10.32
N ALA A 372 -11.01 13.80 -9.25
CA ALA A 372 -10.20 14.69 -8.43
C ALA A 372 -9.06 13.97 -7.69
N ASN A 373 -7.94 14.67 -7.51
CA ASN A 373 -6.89 14.23 -6.59
C ASN A 373 -7.32 14.49 -5.15
N ALA A 374 -7.33 13.46 -4.31
CA ALA A 374 -7.75 13.57 -2.93
C ALA A 374 -6.86 14.51 -2.08
N GLU A 375 -5.55 14.61 -2.37
CA GLU A 375 -4.65 15.53 -1.65
C GLU A 375 -4.88 16.97 -2.05
N ASP A 376 -4.97 17.25 -3.35
CA ASP A 376 -5.22 18.60 -3.86
C ASP A 376 -6.59 19.09 -3.38
N LEU A 377 -7.59 18.21 -3.42
CA LEU A 377 -8.93 18.52 -2.95
C LEU A 377 -8.93 18.75 -1.43
N ALA A 378 -8.23 17.92 -0.65
CA ALA A 378 -8.10 18.12 0.79
C ALA A 378 -7.34 19.39 1.16
N ALA A 379 -6.31 19.78 0.41
CA ALA A 379 -5.62 21.05 0.61
C ALA A 379 -6.57 22.23 0.42
N CYS A 380 -7.42 22.17 -0.62
CA CYS A 380 -8.50 23.14 -0.85
C CYS A 380 -9.61 23.06 0.21
N LEU A 381 -9.78 21.90 0.85
CA LEU A 381 -10.77 21.65 1.90
C LEU A 381 -10.23 21.83 3.33
N HIS A 382 -8.95 22.15 3.52
CA HIS A 382 -8.38 22.32 4.86
C HIS A 382 -9.07 23.46 5.62
N PRO A 383 -9.33 23.32 6.94
CA PRO A 383 -9.11 22.15 7.79
C PRO A 383 -10.31 21.16 7.82
N ASP A 384 -11.36 21.39 7.03
CA ASP A 384 -12.65 20.67 7.14
C ASP A 384 -12.57 19.22 6.65
N ALA A 385 -11.60 18.88 5.80
CA ALA A 385 -11.40 17.52 5.31
C ALA A 385 -9.92 17.21 5.08
N THR A 386 -9.55 15.96 5.33
CA THR A 386 -8.25 15.40 5.00
C THR A 386 -8.30 14.64 3.67
N ALA A 387 -7.14 14.34 3.09
CA ALA A 387 -7.06 13.47 1.91
C ALA A 387 -7.69 12.09 2.18
N ALA A 388 -7.71 11.69 3.44
CA ALA A 388 -8.33 10.46 3.85
C ALA A 388 -9.86 10.48 3.73
N ASP A 389 -10.47 11.58 4.16
CA ASP A 389 -11.92 11.76 4.07
C ASP A 389 -12.34 11.77 2.59
N VAL A 390 -11.61 12.50 1.75
CA VAL A 390 -11.87 12.58 0.31
C VAL A 390 -11.79 11.21 -0.36
N ALA A 391 -10.73 10.44 -0.13
CA ALA A 391 -10.62 9.13 -0.76
C ALA A 391 -11.62 8.11 -0.17
N GLY A 392 -12.12 8.30 1.06
CA GLY A 392 -13.23 7.54 1.60
C GLY A 392 -14.53 7.81 0.83
N TRP A 393 -14.82 9.08 0.54
CA TRP A 393 -15.97 9.45 -0.30
C TRP A 393 -15.83 8.93 -1.73
N GLN A 394 -14.61 8.89 -2.27
CA GLN A 394 -14.35 8.30 -3.60
C GLN A 394 -14.59 6.79 -3.62
N ASP A 395 -14.16 6.04 -2.59
CA ASP A 395 -14.39 4.59 -2.49
C ASP A 395 -15.89 4.29 -2.36
N GLU A 396 -16.61 5.05 -1.51
CA GLU A 396 -18.08 4.95 -1.38
C GLU A 396 -18.79 5.27 -2.69
N ALA A 397 -18.43 6.38 -3.33
CA ALA A 397 -19.03 6.78 -4.60
C ALA A 397 -18.79 5.75 -5.70
N ARG A 398 -17.59 5.15 -5.73
CA ARG A 398 -17.25 4.09 -6.68
C ARG A 398 -18.12 2.86 -6.45
N LEU A 399 -18.24 2.39 -5.21
CA LEU A 399 -19.09 1.25 -4.87
C LEU A 399 -20.56 1.49 -5.22
N CYS A 400 -21.09 2.68 -4.91
CA CYS A 400 -22.46 3.04 -5.29
C CYS A 400 -22.69 3.10 -6.81
N CYS A 401 -21.67 3.49 -7.58
CA CYS A 401 -21.76 3.54 -9.04
C CYS A 401 -21.57 2.17 -9.71
N GLU A 402 -20.68 1.35 -9.19
CA GLU A 402 -20.36 0.04 -9.75
C GLU A 402 -21.40 -1.02 -9.36
N ILE A 403 -21.99 -0.94 -8.16
CA ILE A 403 -22.91 -1.97 -7.64
C ILE A 403 -24.25 -1.33 -7.27
N SER A 404 -25.16 -1.31 -8.25
CA SER A 404 -26.47 -0.67 -8.14
C SER A 404 -27.39 -1.25 -7.06
N SER A 405 -27.15 -2.48 -6.59
CA SER A 405 -27.92 -3.11 -5.52
C SER A 405 -27.46 -2.73 -4.11
N LEU A 406 -26.28 -2.10 -3.96
CA LEU A 406 -25.83 -1.62 -2.65
C LEU A 406 -26.60 -0.35 -2.27
N SER A 407 -27.14 -0.35 -1.06
CA SER A 407 -27.58 0.89 -0.45
C SER A 407 -26.37 1.78 -0.12
N PRO A 408 -26.55 3.11 -0.08
CA PRO A 408 -25.46 4.02 0.27
C PRO A 408 -24.85 3.75 1.66
N ALA A 409 -25.63 3.25 2.62
CA ALA A 409 -25.12 2.87 3.94
C ALA A 409 -24.22 1.62 3.88
N GLU A 410 -24.56 0.63 3.04
CA GLU A 410 -23.72 -0.55 2.81
C GLU A 410 -22.45 -0.18 2.07
N ALA A 411 -22.54 0.69 1.04
CA ALA A 411 -21.37 1.21 0.35
C ALA A 411 -20.45 1.99 1.30
N GLN A 412 -21.02 2.80 2.21
CA GLN A 412 -20.26 3.50 3.23
C GLN A 412 -19.57 2.54 4.21
N LEU A 413 -20.27 1.49 4.66
CA LEU A 413 -19.70 0.41 5.50
C LEU A 413 -18.57 -0.32 4.77
N LEU A 414 -18.73 -0.63 3.49
CA LEU A 414 -17.74 -1.31 2.67
C LEU A 414 -16.53 -0.42 2.38
N ALA A 415 -16.74 0.85 2.04
CA ALA A 415 -15.67 1.84 1.88
C ALA A 415 -14.89 2.01 3.19
N ALA A 416 -15.60 2.07 4.31
CA ALA A 416 -15.00 2.01 5.63
C ALA A 416 -14.23 0.71 5.90
N CYS A 417 -14.69 -0.42 5.35
CA CYS A 417 -13.98 -1.70 5.31
C CYS A 417 -12.72 -1.69 4.42
N GLY A 418 -12.44 -0.55 3.78
CA GLY A 418 -11.38 -0.39 2.80
C GLY A 418 -11.68 -1.03 1.45
N VAL A 419 -12.88 -1.58 1.24
CA VAL A 419 -13.30 -2.12 -0.06
C VAL A 419 -13.44 -0.95 -1.03
N THR A 420 -12.71 -1.01 -2.14
CA THR A 420 -12.55 0.18 -3.00
C THR A 420 -13.43 0.22 -4.22
N GLY A 421 -14.15 -0.85 -4.52
CA GLY A 421 -14.90 -1.03 -5.75
C GLY A 421 -15.33 -2.49 -5.92
N SER A 422 -16.05 -2.78 -7.00
CA SER A 422 -16.66 -4.08 -7.26
C SER A 422 -15.63 -5.20 -7.40
N GLU A 423 -14.54 -4.98 -8.12
CA GLU A 423 -13.49 -5.98 -8.28
C GLU A 423 -12.85 -6.37 -6.94
N ASP A 424 -12.61 -5.38 -6.07
CA ASP A 424 -12.03 -5.61 -4.73
C ASP A 424 -13.00 -6.37 -3.81
N LEU A 425 -14.30 -6.11 -3.95
CA LEU A 425 -15.35 -6.81 -3.22
C LEU A 425 -15.54 -8.24 -3.73
N ALA A 426 -15.54 -8.43 -5.05
CA ALA A 426 -15.73 -9.72 -5.72
C ALA A 426 -14.63 -10.74 -5.40
N ALA A 427 -13.42 -10.25 -5.09
CA ALA A 427 -12.26 -11.06 -4.74
C ALA A 427 -12.29 -11.63 -3.31
N LEU A 428 -13.19 -11.16 -2.44
CA LEU A 428 -13.29 -11.61 -1.05
C LEU A 428 -14.17 -12.84 -0.91
N SER A 429 -13.84 -13.73 0.04
CA SER A 429 -14.80 -14.75 0.49
C SER A 429 -15.82 -14.16 1.48
N PRO A 430 -17.04 -14.74 1.60
CA PRO A 430 -18.03 -14.26 2.55
C PRO A 430 -17.54 -14.17 4.00
N VAL A 431 -16.76 -15.17 4.44
CA VAL A 431 -16.21 -15.19 5.80
C VAL A 431 -15.18 -14.09 6.00
N GLU A 432 -14.31 -13.85 5.02
CA GLU A 432 -13.35 -12.75 5.09
C GLU A 432 -14.04 -11.41 5.15
N LEU A 433 -14.99 -11.15 4.24
CA LEU A 433 -15.71 -9.88 4.23
C LEU A 433 -16.49 -9.66 5.53
N TRP A 434 -17.16 -10.70 6.05
CA TRP A 434 -17.86 -10.62 7.32
C TRP A 434 -16.92 -10.28 8.49
N GLU A 435 -15.74 -10.91 8.55
CA GLU A 435 -14.71 -10.62 9.56
C GLU A 435 -14.16 -9.19 9.44
N LEU A 436 -14.18 -8.58 8.25
CA LEU A 436 -13.82 -7.17 8.05
C LEU A 436 -14.95 -6.23 8.47
N VAL A 437 -16.21 -6.58 8.18
CA VAL A 437 -17.38 -5.71 8.36
C VAL A 437 -17.87 -5.68 9.80
N ILE A 438 -17.83 -6.79 10.55
CA ILE A 438 -18.40 -6.83 11.92
C ILE A 438 -17.75 -5.81 12.87
N PRO A 439 -16.40 -5.72 12.98
CA PRO A 439 -15.78 -4.73 13.86
C PRO A 439 -16.17 -3.29 13.47
N VAL A 440 -16.34 -3.05 12.17
CA VAL A 440 -16.73 -1.76 11.59
C VAL A 440 -18.18 -1.45 11.96
N ALA A 441 -19.11 -2.37 11.71
CA ALA A 441 -20.53 -2.26 11.99
C ALA A 441 -20.84 -2.08 13.49
N GLU A 442 -20.10 -2.76 14.37
CA GLU A 442 -20.35 -2.71 15.81
C GLU A 442 -19.77 -1.47 16.51
N SER A 443 -18.87 -0.74 15.84
CA SER A 443 -18.29 0.50 16.33
C SER A 443 -19.34 1.62 16.51
N PRO A 444 -19.07 2.67 17.32
CA PRO A 444 -20.00 3.79 17.46
C PRO A 444 -20.39 4.44 16.14
N ASP A 445 -19.45 4.60 15.21
CA ASP A 445 -19.70 5.20 13.89
C ASP A 445 -20.42 4.22 12.96
N GLY A 446 -20.07 2.94 12.97
CA GLY A 446 -20.81 1.90 12.25
C GLY A 446 -22.27 1.82 12.67
N ARG A 447 -22.56 1.90 13.97
CA ARG A 447 -23.94 1.97 14.49
C ARG A 447 -24.68 3.22 14.03
N ARG A 448 -23.99 4.35 13.86
CA ARG A 448 -24.56 5.58 13.29
C ARG A 448 -24.89 5.39 11.80
N VAL A 449 -24.00 4.75 11.04
CA VAL A 449 -24.22 4.41 9.63
C VAL A 449 -25.41 3.46 9.48
N LEU A 450 -25.50 2.44 10.34
CA LEU A 450 -26.59 1.46 10.36
C LEU A 450 -27.93 2.02 10.84
N ARG A 451 -27.95 3.20 11.50
CA ARG A 451 -29.18 3.87 11.99
C ARG A 451 -30.13 2.94 12.75
N GLY A 452 -29.57 2.08 13.61
CA GLY A 452 -30.34 1.13 14.43
C GLY A 452 -30.63 -0.22 13.76
N GLN A 453 -30.21 -0.43 12.52
CA GLN A 453 -30.21 -1.76 11.89
C GLN A 453 -29.16 -2.68 12.55
N PRO A 454 -29.39 -4.01 12.58
CA PRO A 454 -28.39 -4.95 13.07
C PRO A 454 -27.14 -4.95 12.17
N ALA A 455 -26.02 -5.38 12.74
CA ALA A 455 -24.81 -5.62 11.97
C ALA A 455 -25.07 -6.69 10.89
N PRO A 456 -24.49 -6.55 9.69
CA PRO A 456 -24.74 -7.46 8.58
C PRO A 456 -24.22 -8.87 8.89
N GLY A 457 -25.07 -9.87 8.60
CA GLY A 457 -24.71 -11.28 8.71
C GLY A 457 -23.94 -11.79 7.49
N LEU A 458 -23.53 -13.07 7.53
CA LEU A 458 -22.86 -13.75 6.42
C LEU A 458 -23.68 -13.73 5.12
N ASP A 459 -25.00 -13.86 5.23
CA ASP A 459 -25.89 -13.84 4.05
C ASP A 459 -25.86 -12.48 3.34
N ALA A 460 -25.89 -11.38 4.10
CA ALA A 460 -25.85 -10.02 3.55
C ALA A 460 -24.52 -9.77 2.80
N VAL A 461 -23.39 -10.10 3.43
CA VAL A 461 -22.08 -9.91 2.80
C VAL A 461 -21.89 -10.83 1.59
N THR A 462 -22.48 -12.04 1.59
CA THR A 462 -22.48 -12.94 0.42
C THR A 462 -23.22 -12.31 -0.75
N GLN A 463 -24.40 -11.73 -0.50
CA GLN A 463 -25.17 -11.04 -1.54
C GLN A 463 -24.40 -9.84 -2.12
N TRP A 464 -23.67 -9.09 -1.29
CA TRP A 464 -22.83 -7.99 -1.76
C TRP A 464 -21.69 -8.47 -2.67
N ILE A 465 -21.02 -9.57 -2.32
CA ILE A 465 -19.98 -10.18 -3.15
C ILE A 465 -20.56 -10.68 -4.49
N ASP A 466 -21.71 -11.34 -4.46
CA ASP A 466 -22.36 -11.85 -5.67
C ASP A 466 -22.83 -10.71 -6.59
N ALA A 467 -23.31 -9.60 -6.02
CA ALA A 467 -23.63 -8.41 -6.77
C ALA A 467 -22.38 -7.78 -7.40
N ALA A 468 -21.27 -7.74 -6.66
CA ALA A 468 -19.99 -7.23 -7.17
C ALA A 468 -19.44 -8.08 -8.33
N LYS A 469 -19.54 -9.41 -8.24
CA LYS A 469 -19.13 -10.34 -9.31
C LYS A 469 -19.95 -10.20 -10.59
N LYS A 470 -21.20 -9.73 -10.49
CA LYS A 470 -22.05 -9.45 -11.66
C LYS A 470 -21.76 -8.08 -12.29
N ALA A 471 -21.12 -7.19 -11.53
CA ALA A 471 -20.79 -5.84 -11.95
C ALA A 471 -19.36 -5.71 -12.52
N ALA A 472 -18.44 -6.57 -12.09
CA ALA A 472 -17.09 -6.74 -12.65
C ALA A 472 -17.15 -7.53 -13.96
#